data_AF-A0A0H5QG28-F1
#
_entry.id   AF-A0A0H5QG28-F1
#
_cell.length_a   1.000
_cell.length_b   1.000
_cell.length_c   1.000
_cell.angle_alpha   90.00
_cell.angle_beta   90.00
_cell.angle_gamma   90.00
#
_symmetry.space_group_name_H-M   'P 1'
#
loop_
_entity.id
_entity.type
_entity.pdbx_description
1 polymer ?
#
loop_
_entity_poly.entity_id
_entity_poly.type
_entity_poly.pdbx_seq_one_letter_code
_entity_poly.pdbx_strand_id
1 'polypeptide(L)'
;MGSEELQLWSIWFWIGTSCSELVYNTDTTLFKSVDPSNQSNGIVLAIGRVTACSCALFSSRFGGILERRASVIVLSSAGIAGALLLIASRGYSIHVTHFCIVAFYAVQELSFCAASSQIAIRTNESLRLMLLFANTFVALIIQVSIQVALGPWIFNLNVRSKFACLAALMFTLAAGMSIVHARTLVNRFPKPTTTFIEI
;
A
#
# COMPACT_ATOMS: atom_id res chain seq x y z
N MET A 1 8.23 12.19 20.45
CA MET A 1 8.55 11.64 19.11
C MET A 1 7.25 11.52 18.34
N GLY A 2 7.20 12.08 17.13
CA GLY A 2 6.13 12.99 16.69
C GLY A 2 4.87 12.34 16.11
N SER A 3 3.74 13.01 16.34
CA SER A 3 2.44 12.82 15.68
C SER A 3 2.54 12.68 14.16
N GLU A 4 3.54 13.31 13.54
CA GLU A 4 3.79 13.28 12.08
C GLU A 4 4.03 11.87 11.54
N GLU A 5 4.78 11.02 12.26
CA GLU A 5 5.03 9.67 11.78
C GLU A 5 3.76 8.81 11.90
N LEU A 6 2.97 8.99 12.98
CA LEU A 6 1.68 8.31 13.13
C LEU A 6 0.70 8.71 12.02
N GLN A 7 0.66 10.00 11.65
CA GLN A 7 -0.12 10.49 10.52
C GLN A 7 0.32 9.84 9.20
N LEU A 8 1.62 9.71 8.96
CA LEU A 8 2.14 9.05 7.76
C LEU A 8 1.71 7.58 7.69
N TRP A 9 1.79 6.86 8.82
CA TRP A 9 1.32 5.48 8.92
C TRP A 9 -0.18 5.36 8.66
N SER A 10 -0.99 6.28 9.19
CA SER A 10 -2.43 6.33 8.93
C SER A 10 -2.74 6.66 7.47
N ILE A 11 -2.04 7.62 6.84
CA ILE A 11 -2.23 7.96 5.42
C ILE A 11 -1.93 6.76 4.52
N TRP A 12 -0.81 6.07 4.78
CA TRP A 12 -0.50 4.84 4.05
C TRP A 12 -1.58 3.78 4.29
N PHE A 13 -2.02 3.61 5.53
CA PHE A 13 -3.09 2.66 5.87
C PHE A 13 -4.35 2.96 5.07
N TRP A 14 -4.76 4.23 5.00
CA TRP A 14 -5.97 4.60 4.26
C TRP A 14 -5.82 4.31 2.77
N ILE A 15 -4.81 4.89 2.12
CA ILE A 15 -4.65 4.78 0.66
C ILE A 15 -4.31 3.35 0.24
N GLY A 16 -3.38 2.70 0.94
CA GLY A 16 -2.95 1.33 0.65
C GLY A 16 -4.08 0.32 0.81
N THR A 17 -4.85 0.41 1.90
CA THR A 17 -5.99 -0.49 2.14
C THR A 17 -7.10 -0.24 1.10
N SER A 18 -7.43 1.02 0.82
CA SER A 18 -8.41 1.35 -0.22
C SER A 18 -8.02 0.79 -1.60
N CYS A 19 -6.75 0.93 -1.99
CA CYS A 19 -6.24 0.36 -3.25
C CYS A 19 -6.35 -1.16 -3.26
N SER A 20 -5.94 -1.82 -2.18
CA SER A 20 -6.01 -3.29 -2.05
C SER A 20 -7.42 -3.82 -2.24
N GLU A 21 -8.39 -3.21 -1.56
CA GLU A 21 -9.80 -3.60 -1.65
C GLU A 21 -10.39 -3.33 -3.04
N LEU A 22 -10.00 -2.23 -3.69
CA LEU A 22 -10.44 -1.96 -5.07
C LEU A 22 -9.87 -2.97 -6.07
N VAL A 23 -8.61 -3.36 -5.90
CA VAL A 23 -7.99 -4.42 -6.70
C VAL A 23 -8.74 -5.73 -6.48
N TYR A 24 -9.01 -6.10 -5.23
CA TYR A 24 -9.77 -7.30 -4.89
C TYR A 24 -11.17 -7.32 -5.51
N ASN A 25 -11.85 -6.19 -5.56
CA ASN A 25 -13.18 -6.10 -6.18
C ASN A 25 -13.15 -6.12 -7.72
N THR A 26 -11.99 -5.87 -8.35
CA THR A 26 -11.91 -5.63 -9.79
C THR A 26 -10.99 -6.63 -10.52
N ASP A 27 -10.19 -7.42 -9.82
CA ASP A 27 -9.19 -8.32 -10.40
C ASP A 27 -9.77 -9.37 -11.37
N THR A 28 -10.90 -9.98 -11.02
CA THR A 28 -11.61 -10.93 -11.88
C THR A 28 -12.08 -10.27 -13.18
N THR A 29 -12.46 -8.99 -13.11
CA THR A 29 -12.85 -8.22 -14.29
C THR A 29 -11.62 -7.86 -15.13
N LEU A 30 -10.47 -7.61 -14.50
CA LEU A 30 -9.21 -7.42 -15.22
C LEU A 30 -8.82 -8.70 -15.95
N PHE A 31 -8.86 -9.85 -15.29
CA PHE A 31 -8.53 -11.15 -15.91
C PHE A 31 -9.40 -11.44 -17.13
N LYS A 32 -10.73 -11.23 -17.01
CA LYS A 32 -11.65 -11.37 -18.14
C LYS A 32 -11.38 -10.38 -19.27
N SER A 33 -10.86 -9.19 -18.97
CA SER A 33 -10.46 -8.19 -19.98
C SER A 33 -9.14 -8.51 -20.69
N VAL A 34 -8.32 -9.41 -20.12
CA VAL A 34 -7.07 -9.88 -20.72
C VAL A 34 -7.32 -11.16 -21.50
N ASP A 35 -8.04 -12.12 -20.91
CA ASP A 35 -8.44 -13.36 -21.55
C ASP A 35 -9.87 -13.76 -21.10
N PRO A 36 -10.87 -13.59 -21.98
CA PRO A 36 -12.26 -13.97 -21.70
C PRO A 36 -12.46 -15.47 -21.47
N SER A 37 -11.56 -16.32 -21.98
CA SER A 37 -11.64 -17.78 -21.85
C SER A 37 -11.04 -18.32 -20.54
N ASN A 38 -10.42 -17.45 -19.74
CA ASN A 38 -9.75 -17.85 -18.51
C ASN A 38 -10.74 -18.31 -17.43
N GLN A 39 -10.63 -19.59 -17.04
CA GLN A 39 -11.44 -20.20 -15.97
C GLN A 39 -10.71 -20.26 -14.62
N SER A 40 -9.41 -19.95 -14.58
CA SER A 40 -8.58 -20.11 -13.38
C SER A 40 -8.66 -18.95 -12.38
N ASN A 41 -9.59 -18.01 -12.53
CA ASN A 41 -9.70 -16.81 -11.68
C ASN A 41 -9.79 -17.15 -10.18
N GLY A 42 -10.61 -18.15 -9.81
CA GLY A 42 -10.78 -18.58 -8.42
C GLY A 42 -9.51 -19.19 -7.82
N ILE A 43 -8.73 -19.93 -8.63
CA ILE A 43 -7.47 -20.54 -8.20
C ILE A 43 -6.43 -19.44 -7.92
N VAL A 44 -6.32 -18.46 -8.82
CA VAL A 44 -5.36 -17.34 -8.66
C VAL A 44 -5.68 -16.51 -7.42
N LEU A 45 -6.96 -16.23 -7.17
CA LEU A 45 -7.43 -15.59 -5.95
C LEU A 45 -7.03 -16.39 -4.69
N ALA A 46 -7.27 -17.71 -4.69
CA ALA A 46 -6.90 -18.57 -3.59
C ALA A 46 -5.38 -18.56 -3.34
N ILE A 47 -4.57 -18.69 -4.40
CA ILE A 47 -3.11 -18.61 -4.31
C ILE A 47 -2.67 -17.25 -3.75
N GLY A 48 -3.28 -16.15 -4.23
CA GLY A 48 -3.02 -14.80 -3.73
C GLY A 48 -3.25 -14.70 -2.23
N ARG A 49 -4.38 -15.23 -1.73
CA ARG A 49 -4.72 -15.21 -0.30
C ARG A 49 -3.83 -16.12 0.54
N VAL A 50 -3.49 -17.31 0.05
CA VAL A 50 -2.52 -18.21 0.72
C VAL A 50 -1.15 -17.55 0.81
N THR A 51 -0.73 -16.87 -0.25
CA THR A 51 0.55 -16.14 -0.29
C THR A 51 0.54 -14.96 0.69
N ALA A 52 -0.53 -14.16 0.68
CA ALA A 52 -0.71 -13.06 1.64
C ALA A 52 -0.68 -13.56 3.09
N CYS A 53 -1.43 -14.62 3.41
CA CYS A 53 -1.42 -15.25 4.73
C CYS A 53 -0.02 -15.75 5.13
N SER A 54 0.71 -16.37 4.19
CA SER A 54 2.09 -16.80 4.42
C SER A 54 2.99 -15.60 4.74
N CYS A 55 2.87 -14.50 4.00
CA CYS A 55 3.61 -13.26 4.27
C CYS A 55 3.26 -12.68 5.65
N ALA A 56 1.99 -12.68 6.06
CA ALA A 56 1.58 -12.25 7.38
C ALA A 56 2.21 -13.11 8.49
N LEU A 57 2.22 -14.44 8.32
CA LEU A 57 2.88 -15.37 9.25
C LEU A 57 4.40 -15.14 9.32
N PHE A 58 5.06 -14.90 8.19
CA PHE A 58 6.48 -14.54 8.19
C PHE A 58 6.72 -13.19 8.88
N SER A 59 5.84 -12.21 8.66
CA SER A 59 5.97 -10.87 9.26
C SER A 59 5.97 -10.93 10.79
N SER A 60 5.15 -11.80 11.39
CA SER A 60 5.09 -11.97 12.85
C SER A 60 6.38 -12.56 13.42
N ARG A 61 6.99 -13.52 12.71
CA ARG A 61 8.26 -14.15 13.12
C ARG A 61 9.45 -13.20 13.02
N PHE A 62 9.40 -12.22 12.12
CA PHE A 62 10.46 -11.22 11.91
C PHE A 62 10.12 -9.84 12.51
N GLY A 63 9.21 -9.78 13.50
CA GLY A 63 8.69 -8.54 14.07
C GLY A 63 9.75 -7.49 14.42
N GLY A 64 10.86 -7.89 15.03
CA GLY A 64 11.95 -6.96 15.40
C GLY A 64 12.69 -6.34 14.21
N ILE A 65 12.81 -7.05 13.08
CA ILE A 65 13.36 -6.50 11.83
C ILE A 65 12.33 -5.60 11.16
N LEU A 66 11.07 -6.05 11.14
CA LEU A 66 9.95 -5.31 10.58
C LEU A 66 9.80 -3.96 11.27
N GLU A 67 9.91 -3.92 12.60
CA GLU A 67 9.80 -2.70 13.39
C GLU A 67 10.91 -1.70 13.05
N ARG A 68 12.16 -2.17 12.96
CA ARG A 68 13.33 -1.32 12.64
C ARG A 68 13.33 -0.80 11.22
N ARG A 69 12.78 -1.56 10.27
CA ARG A 69 12.78 -1.24 8.84
C ARG A 69 11.40 -0.89 8.28
N ALA A 70 10.40 -0.69 9.14
CA ALA A 70 9.02 -0.50 8.72
C ALA A 70 8.89 0.60 7.67
N SER A 71 9.51 1.75 7.89
CA SER A 71 9.45 2.90 6.98
C SER A 71 9.95 2.57 5.58
N VAL A 72 11.06 1.84 5.48
CA VAL A 72 11.63 1.40 4.19
C VAL A 72 10.77 0.32 3.56
N ILE A 73 10.27 -0.64 4.34
CA ILE A 73 9.38 -1.71 3.86
C ILE A 73 8.12 -1.11 3.24
N VAL A 74 7.47 -0.19 3.94
CA VAL A 74 6.20 0.39 3.49
C VAL A 74 6.38 1.39 2.34
N LEU A 75 7.52 2.08 2.30
CA LEU A 75 7.88 2.91 1.15
C LEU A 75 8.10 2.06 -0.10
N SER A 76 8.99 1.06 0.01
CA SER A 76 9.35 0.19 -1.11
C SER A 76 8.15 -0.62 -1.59
N SER A 77 7.28 -1.05 -0.68
CA SER A 77 6.07 -1.79 -1.05
C SER A 77 5.08 -0.94 -1.80
N ALA A 78 4.90 0.34 -1.47
CA ALA A 78 4.04 1.23 -2.23
C ALA A 78 4.52 1.38 -3.69
N GLY A 79 5.84 1.54 -3.88
CA GLY A 79 6.45 1.58 -5.22
C GLY A 79 6.33 0.27 -5.99
N ILE A 80 6.62 -0.87 -5.33
CA ILE A 80 6.50 -2.21 -5.93
C ILE A 80 5.05 -2.50 -6.30
N ALA A 81 4.10 -2.23 -5.41
CA ALA A 81 2.67 -2.40 -5.66
C ALA A 81 2.21 -1.54 -6.85
N GLY A 82 2.64 -0.27 -6.92
CA GLY A 82 2.37 0.59 -8.07
C GLY A 82 2.92 0.01 -9.37
N ALA A 83 4.15 -0.51 -9.38
CA ALA A 83 4.75 -1.14 -10.55
C ALA A 83 4.00 -2.41 -10.98
N LEU A 84 3.64 -3.28 -10.03
CA LEU A 84 2.88 -4.51 -10.30
C LEU A 84 1.51 -4.20 -10.90
N LEU A 85 0.78 -3.20 -10.36
CA LEU A 85 -0.50 -2.76 -10.90
C LEU A 85 -0.36 -2.15 -12.29
N LEU A 86 0.70 -1.38 -12.53
CA LEU A 86 0.96 -0.79 -13.84
C LEU A 86 1.26 -1.88 -14.88
N ILE A 87 2.09 -2.86 -14.55
CA ILE A 87 2.38 -4.01 -15.42
C ILE A 87 1.09 -4.80 -15.67
N ALA A 88 0.29 -5.10 -14.63
CA ALA A 88 -0.98 -5.78 -14.77
C ALA A 88 -1.97 -5.01 -15.67
N SER A 89 -1.97 -3.68 -15.62
CA SER A 89 -2.85 -2.84 -16.46
C SER A 89 -2.49 -2.89 -17.96
N ARG A 90 -1.20 -3.05 -18.27
CA ARG A 90 -0.66 -3.08 -19.64
C ARG A 90 -0.38 -4.49 -20.16
N GLY A 91 -0.52 -5.50 -19.32
CA GLY A 91 -0.26 -6.89 -19.65
C GLY A 91 -1.15 -7.39 -20.79
N TYR A 92 -0.52 -8.08 -21.75
CA TYR A 92 -1.22 -8.85 -22.79
C TYR A 92 -1.28 -10.34 -22.46
N SER A 93 -0.42 -10.81 -21.55
CA SER A 93 -0.39 -12.19 -21.08
C SER A 93 -1.18 -12.33 -19.77
N ILE A 94 -2.09 -13.29 -19.74
CA ILE A 94 -2.89 -13.61 -18.54
C ILE A 94 -1.99 -14.10 -17.40
N HIS A 95 -0.95 -14.89 -17.70
CA HIS A 95 -0.01 -15.41 -16.71
C HIS A 95 0.78 -14.31 -16.00
N VAL A 96 1.24 -13.30 -16.76
CA VAL A 96 1.92 -12.12 -16.20
C VAL A 96 0.96 -11.35 -15.30
N THR A 97 -0.28 -11.16 -15.75
CA THR A 97 -1.32 -10.47 -14.97
C THR A 97 -1.63 -11.21 -13.66
N HIS A 98 -1.77 -12.54 -13.70
CA HIS A 98 -1.95 -13.37 -12.51
C HIS A 98 -0.80 -13.24 -11.53
N PHE A 99 0.44 -13.39 -12.01
CA PHE A 99 1.62 -13.24 -11.18
C PHE A 99 1.69 -11.86 -10.52
N CYS A 100 1.44 -10.79 -11.27
CA CYS A 100 1.46 -9.43 -10.75
C CYS A 100 0.42 -9.22 -9.65
N ILE A 101 -0.80 -9.74 -9.81
CA ILE A 101 -1.86 -9.61 -8.80
C ILE A 101 -1.54 -10.44 -7.54
N VAL A 102 -1.02 -11.66 -7.70
CA VAL A 102 -0.60 -12.49 -6.55
C VAL A 102 0.54 -11.82 -5.78
N ALA A 103 1.55 -11.32 -6.48
CA ALA A 103 2.66 -10.59 -5.88
C ALA A 103 2.18 -9.29 -5.20
N PHE A 104 1.20 -8.60 -5.80
CA PHE A 104 0.59 -7.41 -5.21
C PHE A 104 -0.04 -7.74 -3.85
N TYR A 105 -0.86 -8.79 -3.77
CA TYR A 105 -1.46 -9.20 -2.48
C TYR A 105 -0.41 -9.53 -1.42
N ALA A 106 0.65 -10.23 -1.80
CA ALA A 106 1.75 -10.59 -0.89
C ALA A 106 2.44 -9.34 -0.30
N VAL A 107 2.80 -8.39 -1.18
CA VAL A 107 3.47 -7.13 -0.81
C VAL A 107 2.55 -6.26 0.04
N GLN A 108 1.27 -6.20 -0.31
CA GLN A 108 0.30 -5.36 0.37
C GLN A 108 0.01 -5.89 1.78
N GLU A 109 -0.13 -7.21 1.96
CA GLU A 109 -0.36 -7.82 3.27
C GLU A 109 0.84 -7.62 4.20
N LEU A 110 2.07 -7.83 3.71
CA LEU A 110 3.28 -7.58 4.48
C LEU A 110 3.34 -6.14 5.00
N SER A 111 2.95 -5.20 4.14
CA SER A 111 2.96 -3.77 4.45
C SER A 111 1.86 -3.38 5.42
N PHE A 112 0.69 -4.04 5.30
CA PHE A 112 -0.41 -3.88 6.22
C PHE A 112 -0.02 -4.32 7.64
N CYS A 113 0.66 -5.47 7.78
CA CYS A 113 1.21 -5.92 9.06
C CYS A 113 2.26 -4.93 9.61
N ALA A 114 3.15 -4.42 8.75
CA ALA A 114 4.17 -3.45 9.16
C ALA A 114 3.53 -2.13 9.64
N ALA A 115 2.58 -1.56 8.89
CA ALA A 115 1.90 -0.32 9.27
C ALA A 115 1.06 -0.50 10.54
N SER A 116 0.31 -1.60 10.65
CA SER A 116 -0.53 -1.89 11.81
C SER A 116 0.29 -2.09 13.09
N SER A 117 1.45 -2.77 13.00
CA SER A 117 2.34 -2.92 14.15
C SER A 117 2.92 -1.58 14.62
N GLN A 118 3.32 -0.71 13.70
CA GLN A 118 3.80 0.64 14.04
C GLN A 118 2.72 1.50 14.70
N ILE A 119 1.49 1.46 14.19
CA ILE A 119 0.35 2.15 14.79
C ILE A 119 0.08 1.61 16.20
N ALA A 120 0.10 0.28 16.36
CA ALA A 120 -0.19 -0.39 17.64
C ALA A 120 0.85 -0.07 18.73
N ILE A 121 2.14 -0.04 18.39
CA ILE A 121 3.24 0.26 19.33
C ILE A 121 3.17 1.72 19.81
N ARG A 122 2.70 2.63 18.95
CA ARG A 122 2.69 4.08 19.20
C ARG A 122 1.39 4.60 19.81
N THR A 123 0.38 3.74 19.94
CA THR A 123 -0.94 4.09 20.47
C THR A 123 -1.13 3.44 21.83
N ASN A 124 -1.71 4.18 22.79
CA ASN A 124 -2.14 3.63 24.07
C ASN A 124 -3.10 2.46 23.87
N GLU A 125 -2.96 1.41 24.68
CA GLU A 125 -3.73 0.17 24.54
C GLU A 125 -5.26 0.40 24.57
N SER A 126 -5.72 1.32 25.42
CA SER A 126 -7.13 1.71 25.53
C SER A 126 -7.71 2.40 24.29
N LEU A 127 -6.86 3.05 23.48
CA LEU A 127 -7.27 3.79 22.27
C LEU A 127 -6.95 3.06 20.98
N ARG A 128 -6.20 1.96 21.04
CA ARG A 128 -5.71 1.22 19.86
C ARG A 128 -6.86 0.73 18.98
N LEU A 129 -7.90 0.15 19.58
CA LEU A 129 -9.07 -0.34 18.85
C LEU A 129 -9.84 0.80 18.17
N MET A 130 -10.04 1.90 18.90
CA MET A 130 -10.75 3.08 18.39
C MET A 130 -9.99 3.73 17.22
N LEU A 131 -8.66 3.82 17.31
CA LEU A 131 -7.82 4.38 16.25
C LEU A 131 -7.79 3.47 15.02
N LEU A 132 -7.67 2.16 15.20
CA LEU A 132 -7.75 1.20 14.10
C LEU A 132 -9.12 1.26 13.41
N PHE A 133 -10.21 1.33 14.19
CA PHE A 133 -11.56 1.49 13.66
C PHE A 133 -11.69 2.79 12.85
N ALA A 134 -11.22 3.92 13.38
CA ALA A 134 -11.23 5.20 12.66
C ALA A 134 -10.42 5.12 11.36
N ASN A 135 -9.25 4.51 11.38
CA ASN A 135 -8.43 4.33 10.18
C ASN A 135 -9.11 3.46 9.13
N THR A 136 -9.73 2.35 9.53
CA THR A 136 -10.51 1.49 8.61
C THR A 136 -11.71 2.23 8.05
N PHE A 137 -12.44 2.99 8.87
CA PHE A 137 -13.57 3.79 8.44
C PHE A 137 -13.17 4.84 7.39
N VAL A 138 -12.08 5.57 7.63
CA VAL A 138 -11.53 6.53 6.65
C VAL A 138 -11.07 5.81 5.37
N ALA A 139 -10.42 4.65 5.49
CA ALA A 139 -10.02 3.85 4.33
C ALA A 139 -11.24 3.44 3.47
N LEU A 140 -12.36 3.06 4.09
CA LEU A 140 -13.60 2.74 3.37
C LEU A 140 -14.18 3.96 2.66
N ILE A 141 -14.17 5.14 3.30
CA ILE A 141 -14.62 6.39 2.65
C ILE A 141 -13.75 6.71 1.43
N ILE A 142 -12.42 6.61 1.56
CA ILE A 142 -11.50 6.83 0.44
C ILE A 142 -11.74 5.79 -0.66
N GLN A 143 -11.93 4.52 -0.30
CA GLN A 143 -12.24 3.44 -1.23
C GLN A 143 -13.49 3.75 -2.06
N VAL A 144 -14.60 4.10 -1.40
CA VAL A 144 -15.85 4.47 -2.08
C VAL A 144 -15.66 5.70 -2.96
N SER A 145 -14.94 6.71 -2.46
CA SER A 145 -14.67 7.95 -3.23
C SER A 145 -13.90 7.65 -4.52
N ILE A 146 -12.84 6.84 -4.44
CA ILE A 146 -12.09 6.39 -5.62
C ILE A 146 -12.98 5.54 -6.53
N GLN A 147 -13.78 4.63 -5.98
CA GLN A 147 -14.67 3.78 -6.78
C GLN A 147 -15.70 4.58 -7.57
N VAL A 148 -16.27 5.62 -6.96
CA VAL A 148 -17.22 6.54 -7.61
C VAL A 148 -16.52 7.35 -8.69
N ALA A 149 -15.34 7.89 -8.41
CA ALA A 149 -14.52 8.62 -9.39
C ALA A 149 -14.19 7.76 -10.61
N LEU A 150 -13.65 6.56 -10.39
CA LEU A 150 -13.31 5.63 -11.47
C LEU A 150 -14.53 4.95 -12.11
N GLY A 151 -15.70 5.08 -11.49
CA GLY A 151 -16.95 4.46 -11.88
C GLY A 151 -17.63 5.13 -13.09
N PRO A 152 -18.77 4.57 -13.53
CA PRO A 152 -19.51 5.08 -14.67
C PRO A 152 -20.07 6.49 -14.47
N TRP A 153 -20.18 6.93 -13.21
CA TRP A 153 -20.78 8.20 -12.83
C TRP A 153 -19.90 9.43 -13.10
N ILE A 154 -18.57 9.27 -13.08
CA ILE A 154 -17.63 10.39 -13.24
C ILE A 154 -16.76 10.18 -14.48
N PHE A 155 -15.79 9.26 -14.44
CA PHE A 155 -14.83 9.09 -15.54
C PHE A 155 -15.14 7.91 -16.48
N ASN A 156 -16.02 6.99 -16.08
CA ASN A 156 -16.39 5.79 -16.84
C ASN A 156 -15.18 5.04 -17.43
N LEU A 157 -14.17 4.82 -16.59
CA LEU A 157 -12.90 4.24 -17.04
C LEU A 157 -13.04 2.74 -17.30
N ASN A 158 -12.38 2.26 -18.35
CA ASN A 158 -12.21 0.82 -18.56
C ASN A 158 -11.34 0.22 -17.44
N VAL A 159 -11.47 -1.09 -17.21
CA VAL A 159 -10.82 -1.77 -16.07
C VAL A 159 -9.30 -1.58 -16.08
N ARG A 160 -8.66 -1.66 -17.25
CA ARG A 160 -7.21 -1.43 -17.38
C ARG A 160 -6.81 -0.03 -16.93
N SER A 161 -7.58 1.00 -17.29
CA SER A 161 -7.33 2.38 -16.87
C SER A 161 -7.59 2.58 -15.37
N LYS A 162 -8.53 1.84 -14.78
CA LYS A 162 -8.70 1.83 -13.31
C LYS A 162 -7.44 1.33 -12.62
N PHE A 163 -6.87 0.20 -13.07
CA PHE A 163 -5.62 -0.33 -12.53
C PHE A 163 -4.43 0.63 -12.73
N ALA A 164 -4.35 1.32 -13.86
CA ALA A 164 -3.34 2.34 -14.09
C ALA A 164 -3.50 3.56 -13.14
N CYS A 165 -4.74 3.96 -12.84
CA CYS A 165 -5.01 5.03 -11.87
C CYS A 165 -4.63 4.61 -10.44
N LEU A 166 -4.98 3.38 -10.04
CA LEU A 166 -4.56 2.83 -8.74
C LEU A 166 -3.03 2.73 -8.64
N ALA A 167 -2.35 2.35 -9.72
CA ALA A 167 -0.89 2.39 -9.79
C ALA A 167 -0.33 3.81 -9.57
N ALA A 168 -0.92 4.81 -10.22
CA ALA A 168 -0.53 6.21 -10.04
C ALA A 168 -0.76 6.71 -8.60
N LEU A 169 -1.85 6.30 -7.95
CA LEU A 169 -2.09 6.60 -6.53
C LEU A 169 -1.02 5.96 -5.64
N MET A 170 -0.65 4.70 -5.87
CA MET A 170 0.40 4.03 -5.12
C MET A 170 1.78 4.66 -5.33
N PHE A 171 2.10 5.10 -6.55
CA PHE A 171 3.33 5.87 -6.81
C PHE A 171 3.30 7.24 -6.14
N THR A 172 2.16 7.92 -6.12
CA THR A 172 2.00 9.21 -5.43
C THR A 172 2.19 9.04 -3.93
N LEU A 173 1.65 7.97 -3.35
CA LEU A 173 1.88 7.59 -1.96
C LEU A 173 3.36 7.31 -1.68
N ALA A 174 4.02 6.54 -2.54
CA ALA A 174 5.46 6.26 -2.42
C ALA A 174 6.30 7.53 -2.52
N ALA A 175 5.97 8.44 -3.44
CA ALA A 175 6.65 9.74 -3.57
C ALA A 175 6.45 10.60 -2.32
N GLY A 176 5.21 10.72 -1.82
CA GLY A 176 4.90 11.45 -0.59
C GLY A 176 5.66 10.92 0.61
N MET A 177 5.69 9.60 0.79
CA MET A 177 6.47 8.96 1.84
C MET A 177 7.98 9.16 1.68
N SER A 178 8.50 9.13 0.45
CA SER A 178 9.93 9.36 0.18
C SER A 178 10.35 10.78 0.59
N ILE A 179 9.52 11.77 0.28
CA ILE A 179 9.77 13.18 0.63
C ILE A 179 9.83 13.34 2.14
N VAL A 180 8.85 12.77 2.87
CA VAL A 180 8.85 12.85 4.34
C VAL A 180 10.04 12.11 4.93
N HIS A 181 10.37 10.92 4.42
CA HIS A 181 11.54 10.17 4.87
C HIS A 181 12.86 10.93 4.65
N ALA A 182 13.02 11.56 3.48
CA ALA A 182 14.18 12.39 3.17
C ALA A 182 14.29 13.61 4.11
N ARG A 183 13.18 14.29 4.42
CA ARG A 183 13.15 15.39 5.39
C ARG A 183 13.59 14.95 6.78
N THR A 184 13.12 13.79 7.23
CA THR A 184 13.52 13.23 8.54
C THR A 184 15.01 12.89 8.59
N LEU A 185 15.60 12.44 7.48
CA LEU A 185 17.05 12.19 7.40
C LEU A 185 17.85 13.49 7.43
N VAL A 186 17.44 14.51 6.66
CA VAL A 186 18.12 15.82 6.62
C VAL A 186 18.09 16.51 7.98
N ASN A 187 16.95 16.47 8.68
CA ASN A 187 16.81 17.09 10.01
C ASN A 187 17.61 16.37 11.12
N ARG A 188 18.13 15.17 10.87
CA ARG A 188 19.01 14.45 11.81
C ARG A 188 20.48 14.84 11.70
N PHE A 189 20.88 15.58 10.66
CA PHE A 189 22.23 16.12 10.57
C PHE A 189 22.28 17.50 11.24
N PRO A 190 23.08 17.69 12.31
CA PRO A 190 23.25 19.00 12.92
C PRO A 190 23.83 19.97 11.89
N LYS A 191 23.26 21.18 11.80
CA LYS A 191 23.89 22.28 11.05
C LYS A 191 25.32 22.46 11.58
N PRO A 192 26.33 22.65 10.73
CA PRO A 192 27.69 22.90 11.20
C PRO A 192 27.67 24.14 12.10
N THR A 193 27.99 23.95 13.38
CA THR A 193 28.17 25.03 14.34
C THR A 193 29.29 25.90 13.82
N THR A 194 28.95 27.05 13.25
CA THR A 194 29.90 28.08 12.85
C THR A 194 30.39 28.74 14.13
N THR A 195 31.38 28.13 14.78
CA THR A 195 32.19 28.81 15.80
C THR A 195 33.00 29.87 15.06
N PHE A 196 32.47 31.09 15.01
CA PHE A 196 33.28 32.27 14.73
C PHE A 196 34.27 32.42 15.88
N ILE A 197 35.53 32.16 15.59
CA ILE A 197 36.65 32.59 16.43
C ILE A 197 36.76 34.09 16.19
N GLU A 198 36.25 34.90 17.13
CA GLU A 198 36.61 36.31 17.19
C GLU A 198 38.11 36.39 17.51
N ILE A 199 38.87 36.97 16.58
CA ILE A 199 40.31 37.28 16.71
C ILE A 199 40.42 38.71 17.22
#